data_AF-A0A6P3CFI1-F1
#
_entry.id   AF-A0A6P3CFI1-F1
#
_cell.length_a   1.000
_cell.length_b   1.000
_cell.length_c   1.000
_cell.angle_alpha   90.00
_cell.angle_beta   90.00
_cell.angle_gamma   90.00
#
_symmetry.space_group_name_H-M   'P 1'
#
loop_
_entity.id
_entity.type
_entity.pdbx_description
1 polymer ?
#
loop_
_entity_poly.entity_id
_entity_poly.type
_entity_poly.pdbx_seq_one_letter_code
_entity_poly.pdbx_strand_id
1 'polypeptide(L)'
;MTTRTDSAFLLGDLLKNVSRSFYLTLRVLPDGMRDPVGLAYLLARAADTIADTALVAPDRRAALLTDLRDEVERLGDGVALSRALEDVTRMQTDSHEHVLLGSMEPMLALLRTQPDADRASIRKVVATLTAGMVFDLRTFPDEQSGRVVSLPTRDELDRYTYLVAGCVGEFWTDMTRMHTPAARGWNLPDMCEKGIRFGKALQMTNILRDCGKDLRIGRCYLPDDVLGEHGLGVADLMAPDASARARGVLVELLRVTLDQYRDACLYTLAIPRRFVRLRLACLWPIMIGLETLELLAGHAAWLDPVKPAKVPRKRVYRIMASSLALVGSNTAIRARMTALADAVNAHLVPPATR
;
A
#
# COMPACT_ATOMS: atom_id res chain seq x y z
N MET A 1 -18.61 0.47 29.46
CA MET A 1 -18.68 1.17 28.15
C MET A 1 -17.40 1.97 28.03
N THR A 2 -16.40 1.45 27.32
CA THR A 2 -15.22 2.21 26.92
C THR A 2 -15.71 3.35 26.04
N THR A 3 -15.50 4.58 26.48
CA THR A 3 -15.81 5.76 25.68
C THR A 3 -15.03 5.66 24.37
N ARG A 4 -15.69 5.85 23.22
CA ARG A 4 -15.12 5.79 21.85
C ARG A 4 -13.99 6.84 21.62
N THR A 5 -13.59 7.55 22.65
CA THR A 5 -12.63 8.67 22.66
C THR A 5 -11.24 8.29 23.17
N ASP A 6 -11.05 7.12 23.77
CA ASP A 6 -9.78 6.82 24.45
C ASP A 6 -8.77 6.17 23.49
N SER A 7 -7.51 6.57 23.57
CA SER A 7 -6.40 6.06 22.73
C SER A 7 -6.34 4.52 22.69
N ALA A 8 -6.64 3.87 23.82
CA ALA A 8 -6.69 2.42 23.93
C ALA A 8 -7.75 1.77 23.02
N PHE A 9 -8.89 2.42 22.81
CA PHE A 9 -9.92 1.95 21.89
C PHE A 9 -9.47 2.12 20.44
N LEU A 10 -8.98 3.32 20.09
CA LEU A 10 -8.54 3.64 18.72
C LEU A 10 -7.40 2.72 18.27
N LEU A 11 -6.31 2.69 19.04
CA LEU A 11 -5.08 1.96 18.69
C LEU A 11 -5.14 0.47 19.06
N GLY A 12 -6.16 0.06 19.81
CA GLY A 12 -6.42 -1.33 20.18
C GLY A 12 -7.51 -1.95 19.33
N ASP A 13 -8.75 -1.86 19.81
CA ASP A 13 -9.89 -2.58 19.26
C ASP A 13 -10.26 -2.13 17.85
N LEU A 14 -10.35 -0.81 17.62
CA LEU A 14 -10.72 -0.27 16.31
C LEU A 14 -9.69 -0.69 15.26
N LEU A 15 -8.40 -0.44 15.52
CA LEU A 15 -7.30 -0.80 14.64
C LEU A 15 -7.25 -2.30 14.30
N LYS A 16 -7.43 -3.15 15.31
CA LYS A 16 -7.50 -4.61 15.13
C LYS A 16 -8.66 -5.03 14.23
N ASN A 17 -9.80 -4.34 14.34
CA ASN A 17 -11.00 -4.67 13.60
C ASN A 17 -10.95 -4.20 12.15
N VAL A 18 -10.40 -3.02 11.87
CA VAL A 18 -10.22 -2.54 10.50
C VAL A 18 -9.04 -3.21 9.78
N SER A 19 -8.06 -3.74 10.52
CA SER A 19 -6.94 -4.49 9.91
C SER A 19 -6.21 -5.44 10.85
N ARG A 20 -6.60 -6.73 10.80
CA ARG A 20 -5.95 -7.78 11.61
C ARG A 20 -4.48 -7.99 11.27
N SER A 21 -4.13 -7.96 9.98
CA SER A 21 -2.75 -8.20 9.51
C SER A 21 -1.81 -7.06 9.89
N PHE A 22 -2.27 -5.81 9.74
CA PHE A 22 -1.48 -4.66 10.14
C PHE A 22 -1.36 -4.56 11.66
N TYR A 23 -2.45 -4.83 12.39
CA TYR A 23 -2.44 -4.85 13.85
C TYR A 23 -1.41 -5.85 14.43
N LEU A 24 -1.29 -7.05 13.85
CA LEU A 24 -0.24 -8.00 14.23
C LEU A 24 1.17 -7.44 14.00
N THR A 25 1.36 -6.67 12.93
CA THR A 25 2.63 -6.01 12.61
C THR A 25 2.94 -4.88 13.61
N LEU A 26 1.95 -4.09 13.99
CA LEU A 26 2.11 -3.04 15.00
C LEU A 26 2.48 -3.58 16.38
N ARG A 27 1.88 -4.70 16.80
CA ARG A 27 2.20 -5.34 18.08
C ARG A 27 3.67 -5.74 18.20
N VAL A 28 4.36 -5.88 17.08
CA VAL A 28 5.77 -6.19 17.08
C VAL A 28 6.67 -4.94 17.07
N LEU A 29 6.16 -3.74 16.77
CA LEU A 29 6.98 -2.52 16.77
C LEU A 29 7.48 -2.11 18.18
N PRO A 30 8.57 -1.33 18.26
CA PRO A 30 9.00 -0.68 19.50
C PRO A 30 7.87 0.18 20.10
N ASP A 31 7.80 0.29 21.43
CA ASP A 31 6.66 0.91 22.12
C ASP A 31 6.42 2.36 21.65
N GLY A 32 7.47 3.18 21.51
CA GLY A 32 7.34 4.57 21.04
C GLY A 32 6.84 4.74 19.60
N MET A 33 6.94 3.70 18.77
CA MET A 33 6.52 3.73 17.36
C MET A 33 5.06 3.30 17.17
N ARG A 34 4.47 2.55 18.11
CA ARG A 34 3.15 1.93 17.90
C ARG A 34 2.04 2.96 17.73
N ASP A 35 2.01 3.96 18.59
CA ASP A 35 0.96 4.96 18.62
C ASP A 35 0.97 5.86 17.37
N PRO A 36 2.09 6.50 16.98
CA PRO A 36 2.10 7.35 15.79
C PRO A 36 1.86 6.56 14.50
N VAL A 37 2.40 5.34 14.39
CA VAL A 37 2.16 4.48 13.21
C VAL A 37 0.72 3.98 13.18
N GLY A 38 0.15 3.61 14.34
CA GLY A 38 -1.24 3.20 14.46
C GLY A 38 -2.20 4.32 14.09
N LEU A 39 -1.96 5.54 14.55
CA LEU A 39 -2.77 6.71 14.21
C LEU A 39 -2.66 7.06 12.72
N ALA A 40 -1.46 7.10 12.16
CA ALA A 40 -1.26 7.34 10.72
C ALA A 40 -2.02 6.30 9.88
N TYR A 41 -2.00 5.03 10.30
CA TYR A 41 -2.74 3.98 9.62
C TYR A 41 -4.26 4.17 9.70
N LEU A 42 -4.81 4.54 10.86
CA LEU A 42 -6.25 4.79 10.98
C LEU A 42 -6.70 5.96 10.10
N LEU A 43 -5.94 7.07 10.08
CA LEU A 43 -6.22 8.22 9.23
C LEU A 43 -6.14 7.84 7.74
N ALA A 44 -5.10 7.10 7.35
CA ALA A 44 -4.96 6.59 6.00
C ALA A 44 -6.10 5.65 5.61
N ARG A 45 -6.51 4.75 6.51
CA ARG A 45 -7.62 3.82 6.27
C ARG A 45 -8.96 4.55 6.20
N ALA A 46 -9.16 5.61 6.99
CA ALA A 46 -10.36 6.44 6.90
C ALA A 46 -10.41 7.17 5.55
N ALA A 47 -9.28 7.70 5.08
CA ALA A 47 -9.16 8.29 3.74
C ALA A 47 -9.48 7.28 2.63
N ASP A 48 -8.93 6.06 2.74
CA ASP A 48 -9.19 4.95 1.83
C ASP A 48 -10.68 4.59 1.80
N THR A 49 -11.32 4.48 2.97
CA THR A 49 -12.77 4.28 3.07
C THR A 49 -13.57 5.38 2.38
N ILE A 50 -13.19 6.66 2.51
CA ILE A 50 -13.85 7.77 1.81
C ILE A 50 -13.68 7.63 0.28
N ALA A 51 -12.49 7.26 -0.18
CA ALA A 51 -12.20 7.09 -1.60
C ALA A 51 -12.97 5.91 -2.20
N ASP A 52 -13.14 4.82 -1.45
CA ASP A 52 -13.74 3.56 -1.92
C ASP A 52 -15.28 3.53 -1.87
N THR A 53 -15.95 4.51 -1.22
CA THR A 53 -17.42 4.58 -1.18
C THR A 53 -17.99 5.00 -2.54
N ALA A 54 -18.06 4.05 -3.50
CA ALA A 54 -18.55 4.27 -4.87
C ALA A 54 -20.02 4.73 -4.98
N LEU A 55 -20.79 4.69 -3.89
CA LEU A 55 -22.12 5.28 -3.82
C LEU A 55 -22.09 6.83 -3.82
N VAL A 56 -20.93 7.43 -3.58
CA VAL A 56 -20.72 8.87 -3.52
C VAL A 56 -19.96 9.32 -4.77
N ALA A 57 -20.41 10.39 -5.40
CA ALA A 57 -19.79 10.91 -6.61
C ALA A 57 -18.28 11.21 -6.39
N PRO A 58 -17.41 10.95 -7.40
CA PRO A 58 -15.96 11.17 -7.28
C PRO A 58 -15.59 12.57 -6.78
N ASP A 59 -16.25 13.63 -7.29
CA ASP A 59 -15.98 15.01 -6.88
C ASP A 59 -16.27 15.25 -5.38
N ARG A 60 -17.34 14.62 -4.85
CA ARG A 60 -17.67 14.72 -3.43
C ARG A 60 -16.66 13.96 -2.57
N ARG A 61 -16.23 12.77 -3.00
CA ARG A 61 -15.14 12.01 -2.34
C ARG A 61 -13.84 12.83 -2.32
N ALA A 62 -13.47 13.44 -3.45
CA ALA A 62 -12.27 14.26 -3.56
C ALA A 62 -12.32 15.52 -2.67
N ALA A 63 -13.50 16.15 -2.53
CA ALA A 63 -13.71 17.25 -1.61
C ALA A 63 -13.53 16.81 -0.15
N LEU A 64 -14.13 15.68 0.26
CA LEU A 64 -14.00 15.14 1.62
C LEU A 64 -12.56 14.75 1.98
N LEU A 65 -11.81 14.21 1.02
CA LEU A 65 -10.37 13.91 1.19
C LEU A 65 -9.55 15.20 1.35
N THR A 66 -9.94 16.26 0.64
CA THR A 66 -9.33 17.59 0.77
C THR A 66 -9.63 18.17 2.16
N ASP A 67 -10.87 18.09 2.62
CA ASP A 67 -11.27 18.52 3.96
C ASP A 67 -10.49 17.75 5.04
N LEU A 68 -10.35 16.42 4.92
CA LEU A 68 -9.55 15.59 5.82
C LEU A 68 -8.08 16.02 5.87
N ARG A 69 -7.46 16.23 4.70
CA ARG A 69 -6.09 16.72 4.63
C ARG A 69 -5.96 18.06 5.35
N ASP A 70 -6.88 18.99 5.07
CA ASP A 70 -6.80 20.34 5.61
C ASP A 70 -7.03 20.34 7.15
N GLU A 71 -7.91 19.48 7.68
CA GLU A 71 -8.05 19.21 9.13
C GLU A 71 -6.75 18.73 9.76
N VAL A 72 -6.10 17.74 9.13
CA VAL A 72 -4.84 17.16 9.61
C VAL A 72 -3.72 18.20 9.59
N GLU A 73 -3.62 18.99 8.52
CA GLU A 73 -2.62 20.05 8.38
C GLU A 73 -2.83 21.20 9.37
N ARG A 74 -4.08 21.63 9.58
CA ARG A 74 -4.39 22.72 10.53
C ARG A 74 -4.49 22.26 11.99
N LEU A 75 -4.37 20.95 12.24
CA LEU A 75 -4.63 20.32 13.55
C LEU A 75 -6.05 20.61 14.09
N GLY A 76 -7.03 20.65 13.19
CA GLY A 76 -8.41 21.02 13.46
C GLY A 76 -9.17 20.01 14.32
N ASP A 77 -10.24 20.47 14.99
CA ASP A 77 -11.05 19.67 15.92
C ASP A 77 -11.83 18.53 15.24
N GLY A 78 -11.97 18.56 13.92
CA GLY A 78 -12.69 17.55 13.15
C GLY A 78 -14.21 17.70 13.15
N VAL A 79 -14.78 18.68 13.84
CA VAL A 79 -16.26 18.77 14.01
C VAL A 79 -16.95 19.00 12.66
N ALA A 80 -16.41 19.92 11.85
CA ALA A 80 -16.95 20.20 10.52
C ALA A 80 -16.82 19.00 9.57
N LEU A 81 -15.66 18.33 9.60
CA LEU A 81 -15.39 17.14 8.81
C LEU A 81 -16.31 15.97 9.20
N SER A 82 -16.49 15.71 10.50
CA SER A 82 -17.38 14.66 10.99
C SER A 82 -18.81 14.84 10.48
N ARG A 83 -19.33 16.08 10.49
CA ARG A 83 -20.64 16.41 9.91
C ARG A 83 -20.67 16.15 8.41
N ALA A 84 -19.63 16.57 7.70
CA ALA A 84 -19.53 16.36 6.25
C ALA A 84 -19.45 14.88 5.85
N LEU A 85 -18.94 14.02 6.75
CA LEU A 85 -18.82 12.57 6.58
C LEU A 85 -20.07 11.78 7.00
N GLU A 86 -21.10 12.41 7.58
CA GLU A 86 -22.27 11.68 8.10
C GLU A 86 -22.93 10.78 7.06
N ASP A 87 -23.12 11.30 5.85
CA ASP A 87 -23.77 10.56 4.77
C ASP A 87 -22.91 9.37 4.33
N VAL A 88 -21.60 9.57 4.15
CA VAL A 88 -20.65 8.51 3.80
C VAL A 88 -20.62 7.44 4.89
N THR A 89 -20.60 7.86 6.15
CA THR A 89 -20.58 6.96 7.31
C THR A 89 -21.83 6.09 7.36
N ARG A 90 -23.02 6.65 7.08
CA ARG A 90 -24.28 5.90 7.03
C ARG A 90 -24.35 4.91 5.86
N MET A 91 -23.62 5.17 4.78
CA MET A 91 -23.55 4.28 3.61
C MET A 91 -22.64 3.07 3.81
N GLN A 92 -21.77 3.09 4.83
CA GLN A 92 -20.88 1.96 5.09
C GLN A 92 -21.65 0.73 5.60
N THR A 93 -21.50 -0.38 4.87
CA THR A 93 -22.08 -1.67 5.24
C THR A 93 -21.21 -2.45 6.22
N ASP A 94 -19.89 -2.21 6.22
CA ASP A 94 -18.97 -2.75 7.22
C ASP A 94 -19.08 -1.93 8.52
N SER A 95 -19.46 -2.59 9.61
CA SER A 95 -19.66 -1.94 10.91
C SER A 95 -18.37 -1.34 11.49
N HIS A 96 -17.20 -1.85 11.12
CA HIS A 96 -15.92 -1.32 11.58
C HIS A 96 -15.52 -0.07 10.81
N GLU A 97 -15.79 -0.02 9.51
CA GLU A 97 -15.56 1.20 8.70
C GLU A 97 -16.53 2.32 9.10
N HIS A 98 -17.78 1.97 9.41
CA HIS A 98 -18.73 2.90 10.01
C HIS A 98 -18.18 3.50 11.32
N VAL A 99 -17.67 2.66 12.22
CA VAL A 99 -17.07 3.12 13.48
C VAL A 99 -15.79 3.93 13.23
N LEU A 100 -14.98 3.58 12.23
CA LEU A 100 -13.77 4.30 11.86
C LEU A 100 -14.07 5.74 11.44
N LEU A 101 -14.99 5.93 10.48
CA LEU A 101 -15.38 7.26 10.04
C LEU A 101 -16.04 8.07 11.16
N GLY A 102 -16.86 7.41 12.00
CA GLY A 102 -17.45 8.01 13.19
C GLY A 102 -16.45 8.33 14.32
N SER A 103 -15.16 7.95 14.18
CA SER A 103 -14.10 8.21 15.16
C SER A 103 -13.14 9.33 14.72
N MET A 104 -13.54 10.19 13.77
CA MET A 104 -12.68 11.24 13.22
C MET A 104 -12.20 12.26 14.26
N GLU A 105 -13.09 12.83 15.08
CA GLU A 105 -12.71 13.81 16.11
C GLU A 105 -11.74 13.22 17.15
N PRO A 106 -11.98 12.01 17.71
CA PRO A 106 -11.00 11.33 18.55
C PRO A 106 -9.63 11.11 17.90
N MET A 107 -9.58 10.73 16.62
CA MET A 107 -8.31 10.55 15.90
C MET A 107 -7.55 11.88 15.75
N LEU A 108 -8.24 12.97 15.43
CA LEU A 108 -7.63 14.30 15.32
C LEU A 108 -7.23 14.87 16.69
N ALA A 109 -7.97 14.55 17.75
CA ALA A 109 -7.57 14.85 19.12
C ALA A 109 -6.28 14.12 19.50
N LEU A 110 -6.17 12.83 19.17
CA LEU A 110 -4.95 12.05 19.41
C LEU A 110 -3.76 12.56 18.58
N LEU A 111 -4.00 13.08 17.36
CA LEU A 111 -2.97 13.70 16.54
C LEU A 111 -2.38 14.95 17.22
N ARG A 112 -3.23 15.79 17.83
CA ARG A 112 -2.78 16.99 18.54
C ARG A 112 -1.84 16.66 19.71
N THR A 113 -2.07 15.55 20.39
CA THR A 113 -1.27 15.13 21.56
C THR A 113 0.04 14.40 21.19
N GLN A 114 0.26 14.09 19.90
CA GLN A 114 1.52 13.48 19.48
C GLN A 114 2.70 14.46 19.65
N PRO A 115 3.92 13.96 19.94
CA PRO A 115 5.14 14.75 19.89
C PRO A 115 5.30 15.46 18.54
N ASP A 116 5.89 16.66 18.54
CA ASP A 116 5.97 17.52 17.34
C ASP A 116 6.58 16.81 16.12
N ALA A 117 7.63 16.03 16.34
CA ALA A 117 8.31 15.30 15.27
C ALA A 117 7.43 14.17 14.70
N ASP A 118 6.74 13.42 15.55
CA ASP A 118 5.82 12.36 15.13
C ASP A 118 4.62 12.95 14.39
N ARG A 119 4.04 14.02 14.95
CA ARG A 119 2.93 14.75 14.36
C ARG A 119 3.27 15.29 12.97
N ALA A 120 4.48 15.82 12.77
CA ALA A 120 4.93 16.31 11.47
C ALA A 120 5.02 15.17 10.44
N SER A 121 5.59 14.02 10.80
CA SER A 121 5.65 12.85 9.92
C SER A 121 4.25 12.28 9.59
N ILE A 122 3.34 12.21 10.57
CA ILE A 122 1.95 11.76 10.34
C ILE A 122 1.22 12.70 9.37
N ARG A 123 1.34 14.01 9.57
CA ARG A 123 0.74 15.00 8.67
C ARG A 123 1.24 14.85 7.25
N LYS A 124 2.56 14.79 7.07
CA LYS A 124 3.20 14.61 5.75
C LYS A 124 2.67 13.38 5.02
N VAL A 125 2.62 12.22 5.69
CA VAL A 125 2.18 10.98 5.04
C VAL A 125 0.70 11.00 4.70
N VAL A 126 -0.16 11.50 5.60
CA VAL A 126 -1.61 11.59 5.35
C VAL A 126 -1.92 12.59 4.22
N ALA A 127 -1.23 13.73 4.20
CA ALA A 127 -1.36 14.70 3.12
C ALA A 127 -0.93 14.13 1.76
N THR A 128 0.12 13.32 1.73
CA THR A 128 0.60 12.70 0.49
C THR A 128 -0.35 11.60 0.00
N LEU A 129 -0.84 10.74 0.91
CA LEU A 129 -1.80 9.68 0.59
C LEU A 129 -3.12 10.24 0.07
N THR A 130 -3.68 11.24 0.76
CA THR A 130 -4.93 11.90 0.33
C THR A 130 -4.77 12.58 -1.03
N ALA A 131 -3.61 13.19 -1.31
CA ALA A 131 -3.31 13.73 -2.64
C ALA A 131 -3.29 12.63 -3.73
N GLY A 132 -2.75 11.45 -3.42
CA GLY A 132 -2.79 10.28 -4.31
C GLY A 132 -4.22 9.79 -4.59
N MET A 133 -5.06 9.72 -3.56
CA MET A 133 -6.47 9.33 -3.71
C MET A 133 -7.28 10.36 -4.51
N VAL A 134 -7.02 11.66 -4.30
CA VAL A 134 -7.64 12.72 -5.11
C VAL A 134 -7.16 12.67 -6.57
N PHE A 135 -5.88 12.37 -6.79
CA PHE A 135 -5.35 12.14 -8.14
C PHE A 135 -6.08 10.98 -8.83
N ASP A 136 -6.29 9.86 -8.12
CA ASP A 136 -7.01 8.69 -8.64
C ASP A 136 -8.43 9.05 -9.10
N LEU A 137 -9.21 9.67 -8.19
CA LEU A 137 -10.60 10.07 -8.42
C LEU A 137 -10.78 11.08 -9.57
N ARG A 138 -9.74 11.85 -9.88
CA ARG A 138 -9.75 12.83 -10.98
C ARG A 138 -9.24 12.26 -12.29
N THR A 139 -8.42 11.22 -12.23
CA THR A 139 -7.79 10.60 -13.40
C THR A 139 -8.73 9.61 -14.05
N PHE A 140 -9.34 8.75 -13.23
CA PHE A 140 -10.22 7.70 -13.71
C PHE A 140 -11.68 8.15 -13.72
N PRO A 141 -12.48 7.63 -14.66
CA PRO A 141 -13.89 7.97 -14.71
C PRO A 141 -14.65 7.33 -13.55
N ASP A 142 -15.89 7.79 -13.34
CA ASP A 142 -16.83 7.14 -12.44
C ASP A 142 -16.95 5.63 -12.75
N GLU A 143 -17.00 4.80 -11.71
CA GLU A 143 -16.98 3.35 -11.81
C GLU A 143 -18.15 2.78 -12.63
N GLN A 144 -19.23 3.55 -12.82
CA GLN A 144 -20.42 3.16 -13.58
C GLN A 144 -20.44 3.72 -15.02
N SER A 145 -19.42 4.50 -15.40
CA SER A 145 -19.38 5.19 -16.70
C SER A 145 -19.26 4.26 -17.92
N GLY A 146 -18.83 3.01 -17.72
CA GLY A 146 -18.52 2.06 -18.79
C GLY A 146 -17.28 2.41 -19.62
N ARG A 147 -16.53 3.45 -19.23
CA ARG A 147 -15.29 3.88 -19.88
C ARG A 147 -14.08 3.37 -19.10
N VAL A 148 -13.00 3.05 -19.80
CA VAL A 148 -11.71 2.73 -19.20
C VAL A 148 -10.70 3.81 -19.61
N VAL A 149 -9.97 4.34 -18.63
CA VAL A 149 -8.90 5.32 -18.83
C VAL A 149 -7.61 4.74 -18.27
N SER A 150 -6.53 4.89 -19.04
CA SER A 150 -5.16 4.52 -18.68
C SER A 150 -4.37 5.71 -18.16
N LEU A 151 -3.31 5.43 -17.40
CA LEU A 151 -2.30 6.44 -17.11
C LEU A 151 -1.51 6.77 -18.38
N PRO A 152 -1.12 8.03 -18.59
CA PRO A 152 -0.48 8.42 -19.85
C PRO A 152 0.98 7.96 -19.96
N THR A 153 1.73 7.92 -18.86
CA THR A 153 3.18 7.65 -18.88
C THR A 153 3.66 6.82 -17.70
N ARG A 154 4.82 6.17 -17.86
CA ARG A 154 5.55 5.51 -16.77
C ARG A 154 5.80 6.45 -15.58
N ASP A 155 6.05 7.73 -15.86
CA ASP A 155 6.29 8.75 -14.83
C ASP A 155 5.04 9.03 -13.99
N GLU A 156 3.85 9.05 -14.60
CA GLU A 156 2.60 9.20 -13.84
C GLU A 156 2.31 7.96 -12.99
N LEU A 157 2.63 6.75 -13.46
CA LEU A 157 2.57 5.54 -12.64
C LEU A 157 3.58 5.60 -11.46
N ASP A 158 4.81 6.04 -11.72
CA ASP A 158 5.83 6.20 -10.67
C ASP A 158 5.41 7.24 -9.61
N ARG A 159 4.86 8.37 -10.06
CA ARG A 159 4.29 9.41 -9.20
C ARG A 159 3.12 8.87 -8.39
N TYR A 160 2.18 8.18 -9.03
CA TYR A 160 1.02 7.61 -8.36
C TYR A 160 1.45 6.61 -7.27
N THR A 161 2.33 5.67 -7.60
CA THR A 161 2.84 4.68 -6.64
C THR A 161 3.64 5.32 -5.49
N TYR A 162 4.31 6.45 -5.72
CA TYR A 162 4.87 7.26 -4.63
C TYR A 162 3.77 7.82 -3.72
N LEU A 163 2.75 8.47 -4.31
CA LEU A 163 1.70 9.15 -3.56
C LEU A 163 0.92 8.18 -2.65
N VAL A 164 0.59 6.98 -3.13
CA VAL A 164 -0.26 6.03 -2.41
C VAL A 164 0.49 4.99 -1.57
N ALA A 165 1.82 4.84 -1.76
CA ALA A 165 2.58 3.83 -1.02
C ALA A 165 4.05 4.17 -0.76
N GLY A 166 4.76 4.79 -1.72
CA GLY A 166 6.16 5.17 -1.54
C GLY A 166 6.36 6.14 -0.35
N CYS A 167 5.46 7.09 -0.16
CA CYS A 167 5.48 8.03 0.96
C CYS A 167 5.36 7.34 2.33
N VAL A 168 4.72 6.17 2.40
CA VAL A 168 4.64 5.34 3.62
C VAL A 168 6.02 4.77 3.97
N GLY A 169 6.85 4.48 2.96
CA GLY A 169 8.23 4.06 3.14
C GLY A 169 9.12 5.15 3.75
N GLU A 170 8.95 6.41 3.35
CA GLU A 170 9.60 7.55 4.01
C GLU A 170 9.14 7.67 5.46
N PHE A 171 7.81 7.68 5.68
CA PHE A 171 7.22 7.76 7.01
C PHE A 171 7.75 6.66 7.94
N TRP A 172 7.81 5.42 7.46
CA TRP A 172 8.35 4.30 8.22
C TRP A 172 9.83 4.49 8.57
N THR A 173 10.59 5.09 7.65
CA THR A 173 12.01 5.39 7.85
C THR A 173 12.20 6.47 8.90
N ASP A 174 11.42 7.54 8.85
CA ASP A 174 11.42 8.61 9.86
C ASP A 174 11.07 8.04 11.24
N MET A 175 9.98 7.27 11.34
CA MET A 175 9.55 6.62 12.57
C MET A 175 10.64 5.69 13.13
N THR A 176 11.24 4.88 12.26
CA THR A 176 12.33 3.99 12.66
C THR A 176 13.53 4.78 13.16
N ARG A 177 13.91 5.86 12.47
CA ARG A 177 15.05 6.71 12.83
C ARG A 177 14.86 7.46 14.13
N MET A 178 13.63 7.88 14.44
CA MET A 178 13.28 8.59 15.68
C MET A 178 13.17 7.65 16.87
N HIS A 179 12.51 6.51 16.70
CA HIS A 179 12.15 5.61 17.82
C HIS A 179 13.07 4.41 17.99
N THR A 180 14.01 4.17 17.06
CA THR A 180 14.97 3.07 17.15
C THR A 180 16.40 3.61 17.26
N PRO A 181 17.04 3.57 18.45
CA PRO A 181 18.40 4.05 18.67
C PRO A 181 19.45 3.54 17.69
N ALA A 182 19.26 2.33 17.18
CA ALA A 182 20.20 1.69 16.28
C ALA A 182 20.07 2.12 14.82
N ALA A 183 18.97 2.78 14.45
CA ALA A 183 18.79 3.42 13.16
C ALA A 183 19.39 4.83 13.14
N ARG A 184 19.91 5.34 14.27
CA ARG A 184 20.43 6.73 14.35
C ARG A 184 21.58 7.02 13.38
N GLY A 185 22.39 6.02 13.07
CA GLY A 185 23.51 6.11 12.14
C GLY A 185 23.16 5.84 10.67
N TRP A 186 21.88 5.67 10.34
CA TRP A 186 21.47 5.50 8.94
C TRP A 186 21.81 6.74 8.11
N ASN A 187 22.30 6.51 6.88
CA ASN A 187 22.28 7.52 5.84
C ASN A 187 20.81 7.74 5.46
N LEU A 188 20.20 8.79 6.02
CA LEU A 188 18.77 9.02 5.92
C LEU A 188 18.29 9.18 4.47
N PRO A 189 18.94 9.98 3.59
CA PRO A 189 18.60 10.02 2.17
C PRO A 189 18.55 8.64 1.49
N ASP A 190 19.59 7.82 1.68
CA ASP A 190 19.67 6.47 1.08
C ASP A 190 18.56 5.55 1.59
N MET A 191 18.30 5.59 2.91
CA MET A 191 17.26 4.77 3.52
C MET A 191 15.85 5.22 3.12
N CYS A 192 15.62 6.53 2.98
CA CYS A 192 14.35 7.06 2.48
C CYS A 192 14.12 6.61 1.03
N GLU A 193 15.12 6.68 0.16
CA GLU A 193 15.01 6.20 -1.23
C GLU A 193 14.65 4.70 -1.28
N LYS A 194 15.34 3.87 -0.47
CA LYS A 194 15.03 2.45 -0.35
C LYS A 194 13.64 2.20 0.22
N GLY A 195 13.22 3.01 1.19
CA GLY A 195 11.87 2.99 1.76
C GLY A 195 10.80 3.30 0.72
N ILE A 196 11.00 4.38 -0.06
CA ILE A 196 10.11 4.76 -1.17
C ILE A 196 9.97 3.61 -2.15
N ARG A 197 11.10 3.04 -2.60
CA ARG A 197 11.10 1.92 -3.55
C ARG A 197 10.45 0.67 -2.97
N PHE A 198 10.62 0.40 -1.68
CA PHE A 198 9.89 -0.66 -1.00
C PHE A 198 8.37 -0.44 -1.03
N GLY A 199 7.89 0.77 -0.69
CA GLY A 199 6.47 1.12 -0.80
C GLY A 199 5.93 0.96 -2.21
N LYS A 200 6.67 1.45 -3.22
CA LYS A 200 6.33 1.29 -4.64
C LYS A 200 6.24 -0.17 -5.06
N ALA A 201 7.16 -1.05 -4.61
CA ALA A 201 7.11 -2.48 -4.92
C ALA A 201 5.81 -3.15 -4.45
N LEU A 202 5.36 -2.80 -3.23
CA LEU A 202 4.11 -3.30 -2.68
C LEU A 202 2.90 -2.82 -3.50
N GLN A 203 2.88 -1.55 -3.90
CA GLN A 203 1.79 -1.01 -4.70
C GLN A 203 1.78 -1.56 -6.13
N MET A 204 2.94 -1.66 -6.78
CA MET A 204 3.06 -2.28 -8.09
C MET A 204 2.56 -3.72 -8.07
N THR A 205 2.82 -4.46 -7.00
CA THR A 205 2.29 -5.82 -6.83
C THR A 205 0.77 -5.83 -6.76
N ASN A 206 0.15 -4.86 -6.06
CA ASN A 206 -1.31 -4.73 -6.01
C ASN A 206 -1.88 -4.36 -7.39
N ILE A 207 -1.30 -3.36 -8.05
CA ILE A 207 -1.70 -2.90 -9.39
C ILE A 207 -1.69 -4.06 -10.38
N LEU A 208 -0.60 -4.84 -10.45
CA LEU A 208 -0.50 -5.96 -11.39
C LEU A 208 -1.44 -7.10 -11.02
N ARG A 209 -1.67 -7.35 -9.71
CA ARG A 209 -2.57 -8.40 -9.23
C ARG A 209 -4.03 -8.12 -9.53
N ASP A 210 -4.46 -6.88 -9.30
CA ASP A 210 -5.87 -6.49 -9.36
C ASP A 210 -6.25 -5.80 -10.68
N CYS A 211 -5.30 -5.63 -11.61
CA CYS A 211 -5.51 -5.00 -12.92
C CYS A 211 -6.77 -5.47 -13.65
N GLY A 212 -7.03 -6.78 -13.69
CA GLY A 212 -8.24 -7.33 -14.33
C GLY A 212 -9.55 -6.82 -13.72
N LYS A 213 -9.58 -6.57 -12.41
CA LYS A 213 -10.74 -5.99 -11.71
C LYS A 213 -10.80 -4.48 -11.89
N ASP A 214 -9.66 -3.79 -11.78
CA ASP A 214 -9.58 -2.34 -11.95
C ASP A 214 -10.09 -1.92 -13.33
N LEU A 215 -9.75 -2.67 -14.37
CA LEU A 215 -10.25 -2.47 -15.73
C LEU A 215 -11.79 -2.53 -15.81
N ARG A 216 -12.46 -3.35 -14.98
CA ARG A 216 -13.93 -3.49 -14.99
C ARG A 216 -14.64 -2.32 -14.36
N ILE A 217 -13.94 -1.52 -13.56
CA ILE A 217 -14.46 -0.31 -12.92
C ILE A 217 -13.84 0.96 -13.54
N GLY A 218 -13.27 0.84 -14.74
CA GLY A 218 -12.80 1.97 -15.54
C GLY A 218 -11.36 2.42 -15.26
N ARG A 219 -10.63 1.73 -14.38
CA ARG A 219 -9.28 2.10 -13.96
C ARG A 219 -8.23 1.25 -14.67
N CYS A 220 -7.31 1.88 -15.39
CA CYS A 220 -6.13 1.21 -15.94
C CYS A 220 -4.84 1.91 -15.47
N TYR A 221 -4.11 1.29 -14.56
CA TYR A 221 -2.82 1.82 -14.11
C TYR A 221 -1.65 1.48 -15.04
N LEU A 222 -1.88 0.68 -16.09
CA LEU A 222 -0.84 0.36 -17.06
C LEU A 222 -0.63 1.59 -17.96
N PRO A 223 0.58 2.13 -18.06
CA PRO A 223 0.83 3.35 -18.82
C PRO A 223 0.63 3.19 -20.33
N ASP A 224 0.09 4.22 -21.00
CA ASP A 224 -0.11 4.23 -22.46
C ASP A 224 1.20 4.12 -23.24
N ASP A 225 2.28 4.74 -22.76
CA ASP A 225 3.60 4.61 -23.37
C ASP A 225 4.12 3.16 -23.33
N VAL A 226 3.95 2.48 -22.19
CA VAL A 226 4.26 1.04 -22.05
C VAL A 226 3.35 0.22 -22.97
N LEU A 227 2.03 0.44 -22.94
CA LEU A 227 1.10 -0.30 -23.79
C LEU A 227 1.47 -0.14 -25.28
N GLY A 228 1.77 1.08 -25.71
CA GLY A 228 2.14 1.42 -27.07
C GLY A 228 3.44 0.77 -27.56
N GLU A 229 4.45 0.66 -26.70
CA GLU A 229 5.70 -0.07 -27.00
C GLU A 229 5.47 -1.56 -27.30
N HIS A 230 4.40 -2.14 -26.73
CA HIS A 230 3.97 -3.51 -27.00
C HIS A 230 2.86 -3.59 -28.07
N GLY A 231 2.55 -2.49 -28.76
CA GLY A 231 1.54 -2.43 -29.82
C GLY A 231 0.10 -2.58 -29.33
N LEU A 232 -0.18 -2.13 -28.10
CA LEU A 232 -1.49 -2.23 -27.46
C LEU A 232 -2.03 -0.84 -27.11
N GLY A 233 -3.35 -0.72 -27.11
CA GLY A 233 -4.09 0.35 -26.42
C GLY A 233 -4.93 -0.21 -25.28
N VAL A 234 -5.48 0.67 -24.45
CA VAL A 234 -6.31 0.29 -23.29
C VAL A 234 -7.52 -0.60 -23.69
N ALA A 235 -8.09 -0.38 -24.87
CA ALA A 235 -9.22 -1.17 -25.38
C ALA A 235 -8.85 -2.65 -25.60
N ASP A 236 -7.59 -2.94 -25.94
CA ASP A 236 -7.11 -4.31 -26.14
C ASP A 236 -7.11 -5.12 -24.84
N LEU A 237 -6.99 -4.45 -23.69
CA LEU A 237 -6.96 -5.09 -22.38
C LEU A 237 -8.32 -5.66 -21.94
N MET A 238 -9.38 -5.32 -22.67
CA MET A 238 -10.74 -5.81 -22.44
C MET A 238 -11.10 -7.04 -23.30
N ALA A 239 -10.22 -7.42 -24.24
CA ALA A 239 -10.43 -8.57 -25.12
C ALA A 239 -10.29 -9.92 -24.37
N PRO A 240 -10.95 -11.00 -24.83
CA PRO A 240 -10.82 -12.32 -24.22
C PRO A 240 -9.38 -12.88 -24.20
N ASP A 241 -8.55 -12.49 -25.16
CA ASP A 241 -7.15 -12.89 -25.31
C ASP A 241 -6.15 -11.85 -24.74
N ALA A 242 -6.66 -10.82 -24.06
CA ALA A 242 -5.87 -9.69 -23.55
C ALA A 242 -4.66 -10.12 -22.71
N SER A 243 -4.80 -11.15 -21.88
CA SER A 243 -3.69 -11.61 -21.01
C SER A 243 -2.49 -12.12 -21.81
N ALA A 244 -2.74 -12.80 -22.93
CA ALA A 244 -1.68 -13.30 -23.80
C ALA A 244 -1.03 -12.14 -24.58
N ARG A 245 -1.85 -11.23 -25.13
CA ARG A 245 -1.36 -10.05 -25.87
C ARG A 245 -0.54 -9.11 -24.97
N ALA A 246 -1.02 -8.84 -23.76
CA ALA A 246 -0.37 -7.97 -22.77
C ALA A 246 0.75 -8.66 -21.97
N ARG A 247 1.22 -9.85 -22.39
CA ARG A 247 2.28 -10.58 -21.68
C ARG A 247 3.59 -9.79 -21.61
N GLY A 248 3.94 -9.10 -22.69
CA GLY A 248 5.15 -8.26 -22.74
C GLY A 248 5.11 -7.12 -21.71
N VAL A 249 3.98 -6.42 -21.63
CA VAL A 249 3.70 -5.36 -20.63
C VAL A 249 3.85 -5.90 -19.21
N LEU A 250 3.24 -7.05 -18.92
CA LEU A 250 3.36 -7.69 -17.61
C LEU A 250 4.82 -8.01 -17.27
N VAL A 251 5.57 -8.62 -18.19
CA VAL A 251 6.98 -8.97 -17.98
C VAL A 251 7.83 -7.73 -17.68
N GLU A 252 7.60 -6.64 -18.39
CA GLU A 252 8.32 -5.38 -18.18
C GLU A 252 8.07 -4.79 -16.79
N LEU A 253 6.81 -4.65 -16.40
CA LEU A 253 6.44 -4.10 -15.10
C LEU A 253 6.83 -5.02 -13.93
N LEU A 254 6.83 -6.35 -14.14
CA LEU A 254 7.38 -7.30 -13.17
C LEU A 254 8.89 -7.08 -12.95
N ARG A 255 9.67 -6.77 -14.00
CA ARG A 255 11.10 -6.47 -13.86
C ARG A 255 11.35 -5.20 -13.06
N VAL A 256 10.58 -4.14 -13.31
CA VAL A 256 10.63 -2.90 -12.52
C VAL A 256 10.31 -3.20 -11.04
N THR A 257 9.26 -3.98 -10.79
CA THR A 257 8.84 -4.34 -9.42
C THR A 257 9.88 -5.20 -8.70
N LEU A 258 10.51 -6.15 -9.41
CA LEU A 258 11.60 -6.97 -8.86
C LEU A 258 12.81 -6.11 -8.46
N ASP A 259 13.15 -5.10 -9.24
CA ASP A 259 14.23 -4.18 -8.92
C ASP A 259 13.93 -3.37 -7.65
N GLN A 260 12.70 -2.89 -7.51
CA GLN A 260 12.25 -2.22 -6.28
C GLN A 260 12.27 -3.16 -5.05
N TYR A 261 11.96 -4.46 -5.21
CA TYR A 261 12.09 -5.44 -4.14
C TYR A 261 13.54 -5.71 -3.71
N ARG A 262 14.53 -5.49 -4.58
CA ARG A 262 15.94 -5.54 -4.18
C ARG A 262 16.25 -4.45 -3.16
N ASP A 263 15.75 -3.24 -3.36
CA ASP A 263 15.90 -2.16 -2.39
C ASP A 263 15.14 -2.42 -1.08
N ALA A 264 13.95 -3.03 -1.15
CA ALA A 264 13.24 -3.50 0.03
C ALA A 264 14.07 -4.54 0.84
N CYS A 265 14.79 -5.43 0.16
CA CYS A 265 15.74 -6.34 0.79
C CYS A 265 16.87 -5.57 1.48
N LEU A 266 17.53 -4.64 0.77
CA LEU A 266 18.61 -3.83 1.32
C LEU A 266 18.16 -3.01 2.54
N TYR A 267 16.98 -2.41 2.48
CA TYR A 267 16.34 -1.72 3.61
C TYR A 267 16.21 -2.66 4.82
N THR A 268 15.71 -3.87 4.60
CA THR A 268 15.52 -4.88 5.66
C THR A 268 16.84 -5.38 6.25
N LEU A 269 17.91 -5.41 5.45
CA LEU A 269 19.25 -5.83 5.87
C LEU A 269 19.99 -4.73 6.65
N ALA A 270 19.64 -3.46 6.43
CA ALA A 270 20.15 -2.31 7.20
C ALA A 270 19.58 -2.23 8.62
N ILE A 271 18.42 -2.86 8.87
CA ILE A 271 17.86 -3.03 10.21
C ILE A 271 18.74 -4.02 11.00
N PRO A 272 19.28 -3.64 12.17
CA PRO A 272 20.16 -4.53 12.93
C PRO A 272 19.47 -5.82 13.36
N ARG A 273 20.23 -6.92 13.36
CA ARG A 273 19.74 -8.29 13.60
C ARG A 273 18.95 -8.46 14.90
N ARG A 274 19.25 -7.65 15.93
CA ARG A 274 18.56 -7.67 17.23
C ARG A 274 17.13 -7.11 17.18
N PHE A 275 16.77 -6.30 16.18
CA PHE A 275 15.42 -5.77 16.01
C PHE A 275 14.55 -6.74 15.22
N VAL A 276 14.49 -8.00 15.69
CA VAL A 276 13.79 -9.11 15.04
C VAL A 276 12.40 -8.72 14.56
N ARG A 277 11.65 -8.05 15.43
CA ARG A 277 10.27 -7.64 15.16
C ARG A 277 10.13 -6.65 14.00
N LEU A 278 10.99 -5.62 13.96
CA LEU A 278 11.01 -4.64 12.88
C LEU A 278 11.44 -5.29 11.56
N ARG A 279 12.39 -6.24 11.61
CA ARG A 279 12.76 -7.03 10.44
C ARG A 279 11.60 -7.88 9.93
N LEU A 280 10.87 -8.57 10.81
CA LEU A 280 9.70 -9.36 10.42
C LEU A 280 8.61 -8.51 9.77
N ALA A 281 8.37 -7.30 10.30
CA ALA A 281 7.43 -6.34 9.73
C ALA A 281 7.77 -5.98 8.27
N CYS A 282 9.05 -5.91 7.90
CA CYS A 282 9.48 -5.72 6.51
C CYS A 282 9.48 -7.03 5.70
N LEU A 283 9.92 -8.15 6.29
CA LEU A 283 10.07 -9.42 5.60
C LEU A 283 8.75 -10.00 5.12
N TRP A 284 7.67 -9.89 5.91
CA TRP A 284 6.39 -10.51 5.53
C TRP A 284 5.78 -9.88 4.27
N PRO A 285 5.64 -8.54 4.15
CA PRO A 285 5.17 -7.91 2.91
C PRO A 285 6.06 -8.24 1.71
N ILE A 286 7.38 -8.28 1.88
CA ILE A 286 8.31 -8.59 0.77
C ILE A 286 8.12 -10.02 0.28
N MET A 287 8.09 -11.00 1.18
CA MET A 287 7.95 -12.41 0.80
C MET A 287 6.57 -12.69 0.20
N ILE A 288 5.50 -12.12 0.74
CA ILE A 288 4.15 -12.22 0.18
C ILE A 288 4.12 -11.58 -1.22
N GLY A 289 4.76 -10.42 -1.36
CA GLY A 289 4.89 -9.70 -2.61
C GLY A 289 5.58 -10.52 -3.71
N LEU A 290 6.79 -11.03 -3.42
CA LEU A 290 7.55 -11.85 -4.36
C LEU A 290 6.82 -13.16 -4.73
N GLU A 291 6.15 -13.84 -3.79
CA GLU A 291 5.32 -15.00 -4.13
C GLU A 291 4.08 -14.61 -4.97
N THR A 292 3.55 -13.40 -4.80
CA THR A 292 2.48 -12.88 -5.68
C THR A 292 3.01 -12.62 -7.08
N LEU A 293 4.20 -12.03 -7.22
CA LEU A 293 4.84 -11.83 -8.52
C LEU A 293 5.14 -13.16 -9.22
N GLU A 294 5.56 -14.19 -8.48
CA GLU A 294 5.78 -15.55 -9.04
C GLU A 294 4.48 -16.11 -9.61
N LEU A 295 3.38 -16.03 -8.85
CA LEU A 295 2.06 -16.45 -9.31
C LEU A 295 1.63 -15.67 -10.56
N LEU A 296 1.79 -14.34 -10.56
CA LEU A 296 1.46 -13.48 -11.70
C LEU A 296 2.31 -13.83 -12.93
N ALA A 297 3.61 -14.03 -12.75
CA ALA A 297 4.53 -14.34 -13.83
C ALA A 297 4.16 -15.67 -14.52
N GLY A 298 3.62 -16.64 -13.78
CA GLY A 298 3.13 -17.91 -14.33
C GLY A 298 1.66 -17.88 -14.79
N HIS A 299 0.93 -16.76 -14.65
CA HIS A 299 -0.51 -16.75 -14.86
C HIS A 299 -0.90 -16.39 -16.30
N ALA A 300 -1.40 -17.37 -17.05
CA ALA A 300 -1.82 -17.18 -18.45
C ALA A 300 -3.04 -16.27 -18.67
N ALA A 301 -3.83 -16.01 -17.62
CA ALA A 301 -5.10 -15.29 -17.66
C ALA A 301 -5.14 -14.20 -16.57
N TRP A 302 -4.02 -13.50 -16.34
CA TRP A 302 -3.85 -12.56 -15.24
C TRP A 302 -4.80 -11.35 -15.26
N LEU A 303 -5.38 -11.02 -16.43
CA LEU A 303 -6.41 -9.97 -16.58
C LEU A 303 -7.85 -10.51 -16.40
N ASP A 304 -8.04 -11.81 -16.16
CA ASP A 304 -9.36 -12.39 -15.85
C ASP A 304 -9.71 -12.15 -14.38
N PRO A 305 -10.70 -11.30 -14.05
CA PRO A 305 -11.05 -10.98 -12.67
C PRO A 305 -11.61 -12.19 -11.90
N VAL A 306 -12.08 -13.24 -12.60
CA VAL A 306 -12.59 -14.49 -12.00
C VAL A 306 -11.46 -15.40 -11.54
N LYS A 307 -10.25 -15.23 -12.10
CA LYS A 307 -9.07 -16.04 -11.79
C LYS A 307 -7.95 -15.16 -11.20
N PRO A 308 -8.11 -14.64 -9.97
CA PRO A 308 -7.11 -13.76 -9.38
C PRO A 308 -5.83 -14.53 -8.99
N ALA A 309 -4.67 -13.92 -9.26
CA ALA A 309 -3.36 -14.38 -8.79
C ALA A 309 -3.21 -14.13 -7.28
N LYS A 310 -3.81 -14.99 -6.44
CA LYS A 310 -3.84 -14.80 -4.98
C LYS A 310 -3.02 -15.85 -4.24
N VAL A 311 -2.07 -15.38 -3.43
CA VAL A 311 -1.30 -16.24 -2.52
C VAL A 311 -2.24 -16.91 -1.50
N PRO A 312 -2.28 -18.25 -1.41
CA PRO A 312 -3.12 -18.94 -0.44
C PRO A 312 -2.71 -18.65 1.01
N ARG A 313 -3.67 -18.58 1.94
CA ARG A 313 -3.40 -18.34 3.38
C ARG A 313 -2.38 -19.33 3.98
N LYS A 314 -2.39 -20.59 3.52
CA LYS A 314 -1.41 -21.61 3.95
C LYS A 314 0.03 -21.22 3.60
N ARG A 315 0.26 -20.58 2.44
CA ARG A 315 1.58 -20.06 2.05
C ARG A 315 1.96 -18.86 2.91
N VAL A 316 1.02 -17.95 3.18
CA VAL A 316 1.24 -16.81 4.10
C VAL A 316 1.70 -17.30 5.48
N TYR A 317 1.02 -18.29 6.07
CA TYR A 317 1.46 -18.84 7.36
C TYR A 317 2.83 -19.53 7.29
N ARG A 318 3.17 -20.17 6.17
CA ARG A 318 4.50 -20.74 5.94
C ARG A 318 5.58 -19.66 5.85
N ILE A 319 5.30 -18.55 5.16
CA ILE A 319 6.16 -17.36 5.13
C ILE A 319 6.41 -16.87 6.56
N MET A 320 5.34 -16.67 7.33
CA MET A 320 5.44 -16.20 8.71
C MET A 320 6.28 -17.15 9.57
N ALA A 321 6.02 -18.46 9.51
CA ALA A 321 6.78 -19.45 10.29
C ALA A 321 8.25 -19.53 9.87
N SER A 322 8.54 -19.64 8.57
CA SER A 322 9.92 -19.75 8.07
C SER A 322 10.74 -18.48 8.30
N SER A 323 10.11 -17.30 8.27
CA SER A 323 10.78 -16.03 8.53
C SER A 323 11.40 -15.95 9.93
N LEU A 324 10.83 -16.64 10.93
CA LEU A 324 11.38 -16.69 12.29
C LEU A 324 12.75 -17.37 12.36
N ALA A 325 12.98 -18.38 11.52
CA ALA A 325 14.28 -19.07 11.44
C ALA A 325 15.33 -18.23 10.68
N LEU A 326 14.88 -17.38 9.74
CA LEU A 326 15.75 -16.61 8.85
C LEU A 326 16.12 -15.23 9.42
N VAL A 327 15.22 -14.61 10.18
CA VAL A 327 15.29 -13.20 10.59
C VAL A 327 16.59 -12.85 11.32
N GLY A 328 17.19 -13.82 12.00
CA GLY A 328 18.44 -13.66 12.71
C GLY A 328 19.67 -13.55 11.80
N SER A 329 19.60 -13.78 10.48
CA SER A 329 20.77 -13.87 9.58
C SER A 329 20.59 -13.09 8.28
N ASN A 330 21.50 -12.13 8.02
CA ASN A 330 21.50 -11.34 6.78
C ASN A 330 21.75 -12.21 5.55
N THR A 331 22.64 -13.20 5.66
CA THR A 331 22.92 -14.16 4.58
C THR A 331 21.69 -15.00 4.27
N ALA A 332 20.98 -15.49 5.29
CA ALA A 332 19.79 -16.33 5.09
C ALA A 332 18.63 -15.53 4.48
N ILE A 333 18.40 -14.29 4.94
CA ILE A 333 17.42 -13.38 4.35
C ILE A 333 17.74 -13.11 2.88
N ARG A 334 19.00 -12.76 2.57
CA ARG A 334 19.43 -12.49 1.20
C ARG A 334 19.24 -13.71 0.30
N ALA A 335 19.64 -14.89 0.76
CA ALA A 335 19.47 -16.13 0.02
C ALA A 335 18.00 -16.43 -0.26
N ARG A 336 17.11 -16.27 0.75
CA ARG A 336 15.67 -16.49 0.57
C ARG A 336 15.04 -15.49 -0.41
N MET A 337 15.38 -14.21 -0.31
CA MET A 337 14.86 -13.17 -1.20
C MET A 337 15.36 -13.35 -2.63
N THR A 338 16.63 -13.72 -2.81
CA THR A 338 17.20 -14.04 -4.12
C THR A 338 16.48 -15.24 -4.74
N ALA A 339 16.31 -16.33 -3.99
CA ALA A 339 15.60 -17.52 -4.47
C ALA A 339 14.14 -17.22 -4.88
N LEU A 340 13.45 -16.34 -4.14
CA LEU A 340 12.10 -15.89 -4.51
C LEU A 340 12.11 -15.04 -5.79
N ALA A 341 13.04 -14.10 -5.93
CA ALA A 341 13.18 -13.30 -7.15
C ALA A 341 13.56 -14.16 -8.37
N ASP A 342 14.42 -15.16 -8.19
CA ASP A 342 14.83 -16.10 -9.23
C ASP A 342 13.64 -16.96 -9.70
N ALA A 343 12.75 -17.37 -8.78
CA ALA A 343 11.52 -18.07 -9.14
C ALA A 343 10.62 -17.21 -10.05
N VAL A 344 10.50 -15.91 -9.77
CA VAL A 344 9.79 -14.98 -10.68
C VAL A 344 10.51 -14.92 -12.03
N ASN A 345 11.83 -14.68 -12.03
CA ASN A 345 12.63 -14.55 -13.26
C ASN A 345 12.56 -15.80 -14.15
N ALA A 346 12.48 -17.00 -13.57
CA ALA A 346 12.33 -18.25 -14.31
C ALA A 346 11.07 -18.27 -15.20
N HIS A 347 10.01 -17.55 -14.81
CA HIS A 347 8.80 -17.39 -15.61
C HIS A 347 8.88 -16.27 -16.67
N LEU A 348 9.87 -15.37 -16.57
CA LEU A 348 10.04 -14.23 -17.47
C LEU A 348 10.96 -14.52 -18.66
N VAL A 349 11.71 -15.62 -18.63
CA VAL A 349 12.54 -16.06 -19.76
C VAL A 349 11.62 -16.69 -20.81
N PRO A 350 11.64 -16.24 -22.08
CA PRO A 350 10.87 -16.91 -23.12
C PRO A 350 11.32 -18.37 -23.24
N PRO A 351 10.40 -19.32 -23.49
CA PRO A 351 10.78 -20.71 -23.71
C PRO A 351 11.83 -20.74 -24.82
N ALA A 352 12.94 -21.43 -24.59
CA ALA A 352 13.99 -21.59 -25.60
C ALA A 352 13.33 -22.08 -26.89
N THR A 353 13.43 -21.28 -27.95
CA THR A 353 12.99 -21.65 -29.29
C THR A 353 13.68 -22.96 -29.65
N ARG A 354 12.91 -24.05 -29.70
CA ARG A 354 13.33 -25.35 -30.23
C ARG A 354 12.99 -25.44 -31.70
#